data_AF-A0A968RN05-F1
#
_entry.id   AF-A0A968RN05-F1
#
_cell.length_a   1.000
_cell.length_b   1.000
_cell.length_c   1.000
_cell.angle_alpha   90.00
_cell.angle_beta   90.00
_cell.angle_gamma   90.00
#
_symmetry.space_group_name_H-M   'P 1'
#
loop_
_entity.id
_entity.type
_entity.pdbx_description
1 polymer ?
#
loop_
_entity_poly.entity_id
_entity_poly.type
_entity_poly.pdbx_seq_one_letter_code
_entity_poly.pdbx_strand_id
1 'polypeptide(L)'
;MKKYLFLILLIIGWEANQAQNFSDSVRISLVTGSPGKDLYAQFGHSAIRVQDFKYNQDLVFNYGTFDFDTPNFYWKFVRGKLEYILSVGATSRMIPYYEREGRSLTEQEIQLDSAQQQRVLRILSFNYQPENRGYLYDFFFDNCATRIRDVFENELAPNFTYLSSDTVSITFGSCLIFILLSHLG
;
A
#
# COMPACT_ATOMS: atom_id res chain seq x y z
N MET A 1 23.48 -17.72 40.10
CA MET A 1 22.64 -16.69 39.45
C MET A 1 23.20 -16.15 38.12
N LYS A 2 24.40 -16.53 37.65
CA LYS A 2 24.98 -16.07 36.36
C LYS A 2 24.81 -17.01 35.15
N LYS A 3 24.28 -18.24 35.32
CA LYS A 3 24.15 -19.22 34.22
C LYS A 3 22.85 -19.13 33.41
N TYR A 4 21.80 -18.51 33.95
CA TYR A 4 20.52 -18.34 33.25
C TYR A 4 20.42 -17.02 32.48
N LEU A 5 21.29 -16.05 32.74
CA LEU A 5 21.29 -14.76 32.03
C LEU A 5 21.74 -14.92 30.56
N PHE A 6 22.54 -15.94 30.26
CA PHE A 6 23.03 -16.21 28.90
C PHE A 6 21.98 -16.91 28.00
N LEU A 7 21.03 -17.62 28.61
CA LEU A 7 19.97 -18.32 27.87
C LEU A 7 18.85 -17.39 27.41
N ILE A 8 18.63 -16.26 28.12
CA ILE A 8 17.65 -15.24 27.71
C ILE A 8 18.18 -14.40 26.53
N LEU A 9 19.50 -14.21 26.41
CA LEU A 9 20.14 -13.48 25.30
C LEU A 9 20.13 -14.24 23.96
N LEU A 10 19.90 -15.56 23.95
CA LEU A 10 19.88 -16.38 22.74
C LEU A 10 18.50 -16.44 22.04
N ILE A 11 17.43 -16.03 22.72
CA ILE A 11 16.06 -16.08 22.16
C ILE A 11 15.69 -14.77 21.43
N ILE A 12 16.43 -13.69 21.68
CA ILE A 12 16.18 -12.35 21.10
C ILE A 12 16.82 -12.19 19.70
N GLY A 13 17.46 -13.23 19.16
CA GLY A 13 18.29 -13.15 17.95
C GLY A 13 17.66 -13.61 16.64
N TRP A 14 16.38 -14.01 16.62
CA TRP A 14 15.77 -14.62 15.44
C TRP A 14 14.47 -13.94 14.99
N GLU A 15 14.44 -12.62 14.96
CA GLU A 15 13.66 -11.94 13.93
C GLU A 15 14.64 -11.47 12.87
N ALA A 16 15.10 -12.44 12.06
CA ALA A 16 15.68 -12.09 10.77
C ALA A 16 14.62 -11.28 10.04
N ASN A 17 14.89 -9.98 9.86
CA ASN A 17 14.13 -9.08 9.01
C ASN A 17 13.98 -9.77 7.64
N GLN A 18 12.84 -10.43 7.41
CA GLN A 18 12.51 -11.02 6.13
C GLN A 18 12.12 -9.87 5.20
N ALA A 19 13.13 -9.13 4.74
CA ALA A 19 12.94 -8.20 3.64
C ALA A 19 12.34 -8.98 2.47
N GLN A 20 11.24 -8.49 1.91
CA GLN A 20 10.59 -9.14 0.77
C GLN A 20 11.61 -9.16 -0.38
N ASN A 21 12.08 -10.36 -0.73
CA ASN A 21 13.02 -10.56 -1.82
C ASN A 21 12.23 -10.65 -3.13
N PHE A 22 12.50 -9.71 -4.04
CA PHE A 22 11.93 -9.66 -5.38
C PHE A 22 13.01 -9.90 -6.43
N SER A 23 12.61 -10.43 -7.58
CA SER A 23 13.46 -10.62 -8.75
C SER A 23 13.52 -9.37 -9.63
N ASP A 24 14.24 -9.49 -10.75
CA ASP A 24 14.26 -8.52 -11.85
C ASP A 24 13.03 -8.64 -12.78
N SER A 25 12.27 -9.73 -12.69
CA SER A 25 11.07 -9.99 -13.48
C SER A 25 9.83 -9.69 -12.66
N VAL A 26 9.51 -8.39 -12.53
CA VAL A 26 8.39 -7.91 -11.73
C VAL A 26 7.50 -6.98 -12.53
N ARG A 27 6.18 -7.04 -12.30
CA ARG A 27 5.20 -6.04 -12.72
C ARG A 27 4.67 -5.32 -11.50
N ILE A 28 4.62 -3.99 -11.57
CA ILE A 28 4.04 -3.14 -10.52
C ILE A 28 2.80 -2.45 -11.08
N SER A 29 1.70 -2.48 -10.33
CA SER A 29 0.42 -1.92 -10.77
C SER A 29 -0.29 -1.22 -9.62
N LEU A 30 -1.03 -0.16 -9.96
CA LEU A 30 -1.99 0.47 -9.06
C LEU A 30 -3.32 -0.26 -9.19
N VAL A 31 -3.83 -0.80 -8.08
CA VAL A 31 -5.15 -1.42 -8.04
C VAL A 31 -6.07 -0.51 -7.25
N THR A 32 -7.22 -0.16 -7.83
CA THR A 32 -8.20 0.73 -7.22
C THR A 32 -9.56 0.05 -7.12
N GLY A 33 -10.10 0.02 -5.92
CA GLY A 33 -11.43 -0.49 -5.65
C GLY A 33 -12.46 0.62 -5.51
N SER A 34 -13.62 0.45 -6.15
CA SER A 34 -14.70 1.43 -6.15
C SER A 34 -15.22 1.75 -4.74
N PRO A 35 -15.89 2.90 -4.53
CA PRO A 35 -16.63 3.19 -3.31
C PRO A 35 -17.48 2.03 -2.78
N GLY A 36 -17.56 1.92 -1.46
CA GLY A 36 -18.44 1.01 -0.72
C GLY A 36 -19.48 1.75 0.13
N LYS A 37 -20.35 0.99 0.80
CA LYS A 37 -21.44 1.54 1.62
C LYS A 37 -20.98 2.02 3.00
N ASP A 38 -19.91 1.42 3.51
CA ASP A 38 -19.38 1.80 4.82
C ASP A 38 -18.57 3.08 4.77
N LEU A 39 -18.59 3.85 5.86
CA LEU A 39 -17.90 5.13 5.95
C LEU A 39 -16.41 5.04 5.59
N TYR A 40 -15.73 3.98 6.03
CA TYR A 40 -14.31 3.77 5.75
C TYR A 40 -14.02 3.37 4.30
N ALA A 41 -15.05 2.96 3.54
CA ALA A 41 -14.96 2.53 2.15
C ALA A 41 -15.60 3.52 1.16
N GLN A 42 -16.21 4.60 1.66
CA GLN A 42 -17.04 5.52 0.88
C GLN A 42 -16.28 6.24 -0.24
N PHE A 43 -14.97 6.39 -0.10
CA PHE A 43 -14.09 7.04 -1.09
C PHE A 43 -13.25 6.04 -1.88
N GLY A 44 -13.62 4.76 -1.88
CA GLY A 44 -12.82 3.72 -2.53
C GLY A 44 -11.54 3.41 -1.74
N HIS A 45 -10.65 2.65 -2.35
CA HIS A 45 -9.34 2.32 -1.79
C HIS A 45 -8.37 1.96 -2.90
N SER A 46 -7.12 2.43 -2.79
CA SER A 46 -6.05 2.08 -3.71
C SER A 46 -4.94 1.32 -2.99
N ALA A 47 -4.32 0.40 -3.71
CA ALA A 47 -3.22 -0.44 -3.24
C ALA A 47 -2.19 -0.67 -4.37
N ILE A 48 -0.97 -1.06 -4.01
CA ILE A 48 0.08 -1.38 -4.98
C ILE A 48 0.18 -2.90 -5.12
N ARG A 49 -0.06 -3.42 -6.31
CA ARG A 49 0.17 -4.83 -6.64
C ARG A 49 1.58 -5.01 -7.19
N VAL A 50 2.24 -6.06 -6.73
CA VAL A 50 3.55 -6.51 -7.19
C VAL A 50 3.46 -7.97 -7.60
N GLN A 51 3.67 -8.24 -8.88
CA GLN A 51 3.74 -9.59 -9.43
C GLN A 51 5.17 -9.94 -9.77
N ASP A 52 5.74 -10.94 -9.14
CA ASP A 52 7.07 -11.48 -9.43
C ASP A 52 6.94 -12.80 -10.19
N PHE A 53 7.29 -12.78 -11.48
CA PHE A 53 7.11 -13.93 -12.36
C PHE A 53 8.15 -15.03 -12.13
N LYS A 54 9.32 -14.67 -11.59
CA LYS A 54 10.40 -15.63 -11.31
C LYS A 54 10.12 -16.42 -10.04
N TYR A 55 9.62 -15.75 -9.01
CA TYR A 55 9.27 -16.37 -7.73
C TYR A 55 7.80 -16.77 -7.62
N ASN A 56 7.00 -16.53 -8.67
CA ASN A 56 5.57 -16.80 -8.71
C ASN A 56 4.84 -16.17 -7.50
N GLN A 57 5.19 -14.93 -7.18
CA GLN A 57 4.56 -14.16 -6.11
C GLN A 57 3.60 -13.14 -6.70
N ASP A 58 2.42 -13.00 -6.11
CA ASP A 58 1.43 -12.01 -6.49
C ASP A 58 0.88 -11.36 -5.22
N LEU A 59 1.47 -10.23 -4.88
CA LEU A 59 1.29 -9.55 -3.61
C LEU A 59 0.62 -8.21 -3.79
N VAL A 60 -0.20 -7.82 -2.82
CA VAL A 60 -0.79 -6.49 -2.73
C VAL A 60 -0.32 -5.82 -1.43
N PHE A 61 0.22 -4.61 -1.58
CA PHE A 61 0.64 -3.70 -0.53
C PHE A 61 -0.51 -2.72 -0.26
N ASN A 62 -1.20 -2.92 0.86
CA ASN A 62 -2.39 -2.17 1.25
C ASN A 62 -2.07 -1.16 2.36
N TYR A 63 -1.94 0.12 1.97
CA TYR A 63 -1.88 1.24 2.92
C TYR A 63 -3.29 1.60 3.36
N GLY A 64 -3.78 1.03 4.45
CA GLY A 64 -5.21 1.15 4.71
C GLY A 64 -5.77 0.16 5.71
N THR A 65 -4.94 -0.74 6.23
CA THR A 65 -5.40 -1.80 7.11
C THR A 65 -5.47 -1.28 8.53
N PHE A 66 -6.56 -1.56 9.23
CA PHE A 66 -6.80 -1.10 10.59
C PHE A 66 -7.52 -2.18 11.38
N ASP A 67 -7.52 -2.03 12.70
CA ASP A 67 -8.23 -2.93 13.61
C ASP A 67 -9.67 -2.43 13.84
N PHE A 68 -10.66 -3.20 13.36
CA PHE A 68 -12.08 -2.90 13.56
C PHE A 68 -12.52 -3.00 15.03
N ASP A 69 -11.81 -3.78 15.85
CA ASP A 69 -12.10 -3.93 17.28
C ASP A 69 -11.56 -2.74 18.11
N THR A 70 -10.94 -1.75 17.45
CA THR A 70 -10.47 -0.53 18.10
C THR A 70 -11.62 0.19 18.82
N PRO A 71 -11.54 0.41 20.15
CA PRO A 71 -12.58 1.11 20.89
C PRO A 71 -12.81 2.52 20.34
N ASN A 72 -14.09 2.88 20.14
CA ASN A 72 -14.53 4.15 19.55
C ASN A 72 -14.03 4.38 18.11
N PHE A 73 -13.97 3.32 17.29
CA PHE A 73 -13.49 3.33 15.91
C PHE A 73 -13.88 4.59 15.12
N TYR A 74 -15.18 4.83 14.91
CA TYR A 74 -15.66 5.97 14.09
C TYR A 74 -15.23 7.33 14.66
N TRP A 75 -15.18 7.45 15.99
CA TRP A 75 -14.73 8.69 16.63
C TRP A 75 -13.24 8.95 16.43
N LYS A 76 -12.41 7.89 16.46
CA LYS A 76 -10.98 7.97 16.15
C LYS A 76 -10.74 8.22 14.67
N PHE A 77 -11.52 7.59 13.79
CA PHE A 77 -11.46 7.78 12.34
C PHE A 77 -11.69 9.24 11.97
N VAL A 78 -12.80 9.85 12.41
CA VAL A 78 -13.14 11.25 12.09
C VAL A 78 -12.12 12.25 12.67
N ARG A 79 -11.42 11.88 13.75
CA ARG A 79 -10.40 12.73 14.40
C ARG A 79 -8.98 12.50 13.89
N GLY A 80 -8.78 11.62 12.90
CA GLY A 80 -7.45 11.27 12.41
C GLY A 80 -6.54 10.64 13.46
N LYS A 81 -7.11 9.82 14.36
CA LYS A 81 -6.40 9.16 15.47
C LYS A 81 -6.46 7.64 15.38
N LEU A 82 -6.86 7.11 14.23
CA LEU A 82 -6.93 5.69 14.02
C LEU A 82 -5.59 5.22 13.48
N GLU A 83 -5.02 4.21 14.14
CA GLU A 83 -3.75 3.63 13.72
C GLU A 83 -4.01 2.72 12.53
N TYR A 84 -3.31 3.02 11.44
CA TYR A 84 -3.34 2.26 10.21
C TYR A 84 -2.00 1.57 10.04
N ILE A 85 -2.02 0.45 9.33
CA ILE A 85 -0.82 -0.26 8.94
C ILE A 85 -0.79 -0.50 7.43
N LEU A 86 0.42 -0.52 6.89
CA LEU A 86 0.71 -1.21 5.65
C LEU A 86 0.63 -2.73 5.90
N SER A 87 -0.30 -3.39 5.23
CA SER A 87 -0.37 -4.85 5.19
C SER A 87 0.03 -5.38 3.82
N VAL A 88 0.57 -6.61 3.80
CA VAL A 88 0.90 -7.32 2.56
C VAL A 88 0.09 -8.62 2.53
N GLY A 89 -0.63 -8.82 1.43
CA GLY A 89 -1.49 -9.97 1.23
C GLY A 89 -1.32 -10.57 -0.16
N ALA A 90 -1.87 -11.77 -0.37
CA ALA A 90 -1.95 -12.34 -1.71
C ALA A 90 -3.08 -11.65 -2.48
N THR A 91 -2.83 -11.21 -3.72
CA THR A 91 -3.85 -10.53 -4.54
C THR A 91 -5.09 -11.39 -4.77
N SER A 92 -4.92 -12.72 -4.81
CA SER A 92 -6.02 -13.69 -4.90
C SER A 92 -7.04 -13.61 -3.76
N ARG A 93 -6.70 -12.99 -2.62
CA ARG A 93 -7.63 -12.74 -1.51
C ARG A 93 -8.42 -11.45 -1.67
N MET A 94 -7.88 -10.48 -2.42
CA MET A 94 -8.50 -9.16 -2.61
C MET A 94 -9.65 -9.21 -3.61
N ILE A 95 -9.47 -9.89 -4.74
CA ILE A 95 -10.50 -10.01 -5.80
C ILE A 95 -11.84 -10.52 -5.25
N PRO A 96 -11.91 -11.71 -4.60
CA PRO A 96 -13.19 -12.23 -4.12
C PRO A 96 -13.78 -11.40 -2.97
N TYR A 97 -12.98 -10.61 -2.26
CA TYR A 97 -13.50 -9.68 -1.26
C TYR A 97 -14.32 -8.57 -1.92
N TYR A 98 -13.78 -7.90 -2.95
CA TYR A 98 -14.50 -6.85 -3.66
C TYR A 98 -15.72 -7.39 -4.42
N GLU A 99 -15.63 -8.58 -5.00
CA GLU A 99 -16.77 -9.24 -5.66
C GLU A 99 -17.94 -9.48 -4.68
N ARG A 100 -17.66 -10.00 -3.47
CA ARG A 100 -18.71 -10.22 -2.45
C ARG A 100 -19.34 -8.93 -1.97
N GLU A 101 -18.58 -7.85 -1.92
CA GLU A 101 -19.06 -6.51 -1.58
C GLU A 101 -19.86 -5.85 -2.73
N GLY A 102 -19.90 -6.46 -3.91
CA GLY A 102 -20.51 -5.87 -5.10
C GLY A 102 -19.76 -4.62 -5.59
N ARG A 103 -18.45 -4.56 -5.35
CA ARG A 103 -17.58 -3.44 -5.70
C ARG A 103 -16.65 -3.84 -6.84
N SER A 104 -16.31 -2.89 -7.70
CA SER A 104 -15.38 -3.15 -8.81
C SER A 104 -13.93 -2.93 -8.38
N LEU A 105 -13.02 -3.63 -9.07
CA LEU A 105 -11.57 -3.40 -9.02
C LEU A 105 -11.09 -3.01 -10.41
N THR A 106 -10.29 -1.96 -10.48
CA THR A 106 -9.56 -1.56 -11.68
C THR A 106 -8.06 -1.68 -11.42
N GLU A 107 -7.30 -1.97 -12.47
CA GLU A 107 -5.84 -2.13 -12.38
C GLU A 107 -5.18 -1.30 -13.48
N GLN A 108 -4.14 -0.56 -13.11
CA GLN A 108 -3.31 0.22 -14.01
C GLN A 108 -1.85 -0.19 -13.82
N GLU A 109 -1.26 -0.80 -14.84
CA GLU A 109 0.18 -1.09 -14.85
C GLU A 109 0.98 0.21 -14.90
N ILE A 110 1.98 0.31 -14.03
CA ILE A 110 2.88 1.47 -13.97
C ILE A 110 4.13 1.13 -14.76
N GLN A 111 4.40 1.91 -15.80
CA GLN A 111 5.59 1.76 -16.63
C GLN A 111 6.82 2.29 -15.87
N LEU A 112 7.71 1.38 -15.49
CA LEU A 112 8.94 1.69 -14.75
C LEU A 112 10.12 1.05 -15.47
N ASP A 113 11.24 1.77 -15.55
CA ASP A 113 12.51 1.15 -15.89
C ASP A 113 13.02 0.24 -14.74
N SER A 114 14.01 -0.60 -15.01
CA SER A 114 14.52 -1.55 -14.00
C SER A 114 15.05 -0.87 -12.74
N ALA A 115 15.63 0.33 -12.84
CA ALA A 115 16.16 1.05 -11.70
C ALA A 115 15.02 1.66 -10.86
N GLN A 116 14.00 2.21 -11.52
CA GLN A 116 12.77 2.72 -10.91
C GLN A 116 12.01 1.59 -10.19
N GLN A 117 11.84 0.44 -10.84
CA GLN A 117 11.21 -0.75 -10.26
C GLN A 117 11.95 -1.19 -8.98
N GLN A 118 13.28 -1.28 -9.00
CA GLN A 118 14.06 -1.63 -7.82
C GLN A 118 13.92 -0.61 -6.68
N ARG A 119 13.81 0.68 -6.98
CA ARG A 119 13.56 1.71 -5.96
C ARG A 119 12.19 1.53 -5.31
N VAL A 120 11.14 1.33 -6.12
CA VAL A 120 9.78 1.06 -5.61
C VAL A 120 9.76 -0.19 -4.73
N LEU A 121 10.37 -1.28 -5.17
CA LEU A 121 10.43 -2.52 -4.37
C LEU A 121 11.18 -2.32 -3.05
N ARG A 122 12.26 -1.54 -3.06
CA ARG A 122 13.01 -1.21 -1.85
C ARG A 122 12.17 -0.41 -0.85
N ILE A 123 11.48 0.64 -1.30
CA ILE A 123 10.66 1.46 -0.39
C ILE A 123 9.45 0.68 0.13
N LEU A 124 8.84 -0.17 -0.69
CA LEU A 124 7.76 -1.06 -0.25
C LEU A 124 8.24 -2.04 0.84
N SER A 125 9.41 -2.67 0.64
CA SER A 125 10.00 -3.54 1.65
C SER A 125 10.41 -2.79 2.92
N PHE A 126 10.93 -1.57 2.79
CA PHE A 126 11.27 -0.71 3.93
C PHE A 126 10.03 -0.32 4.74
N ASN A 127 8.99 0.16 4.07
CA ASN A 127 7.73 0.54 4.70
C ASN A 127 7.04 -0.66 5.37
N TYR A 128 7.24 -1.88 4.88
CA TYR A 128 6.62 -3.07 5.47
C TYR A 128 7.30 -3.56 6.76
N GLN A 129 8.50 -3.07 7.07
CA GLN A 129 9.17 -3.41 8.33
C GLN A 129 8.29 -3.06 9.54
N PRO A 130 8.32 -3.85 10.63
CA PRO A 130 7.47 -3.64 11.80
C PRO A 130 7.49 -2.21 12.35
N GLU A 131 8.65 -1.54 12.26
CA GLU A 131 8.89 -0.20 12.78
C GLU A 131 8.37 0.91 11.85
N ASN A 132 8.18 0.62 10.56
CA ASN A 132 7.82 1.62 9.54
C ASN A 132 6.38 1.47 9.02
N ARG A 133 5.74 0.32 9.28
CA ARG A 133 4.44 0.00 8.67
C ARG A 133 3.25 0.71 9.32
N GLY A 134 3.40 1.19 10.55
CA GLY A 134 2.35 1.87 11.30
C GLY A 134 2.33 3.37 11.05
N TYR A 135 1.14 3.95 10.90
CA TYR A 135 0.95 5.39 10.75
C TYR A 135 -0.42 5.83 11.29
N LEU A 136 -0.55 7.12 11.62
CA LEU A 136 -1.84 7.69 12.02
C LEU A 136 -2.57 8.16 10.77
N TYR A 137 -3.77 7.63 10.57
CA TYR A 137 -4.60 8.04 9.46
C TYR A 137 -4.98 9.52 9.59
N ASP A 138 -4.71 10.29 8.54
CA ASP A 138 -5.25 11.62 8.34
C ASP A 138 -5.98 11.64 6.99
N PHE A 139 -7.26 12.00 7.02
CA PHE A 139 -8.10 12.00 5.83
C PHE A 139 -7.52 12.83 4.68
N PHE A 140 -6.90 13.97 4.96
CA PHE A 140 -6.38 14.89 3.95
C PHE A 140 -4.91 14.65 3.63
N PHE A 141 -4.11 14.31 4.65
CA PHE A 141 -2.65 14.35 4.53
C PHE A 141 -1.97 12.98 4.55
N ASP A 142 -2.57 11.97 5.18
CA ASP A 142 -1.92 10.68 5.45
C ASP A 142 -2.89 9.49 5.33
N ASN A 143 -3.12 9.08 4.09
CA ASN A 143 -4.09 8.06 3.70
C ASN A 143 -3.53 7.14 2.61
N CYS A 144 -4.34 6.18 2.14
CA CYS A 144 -3.94 5.24 1.10
C CYS A 144 -3.39 5.90 -0.16
N ALA A 145 -4.04 6.96 -0.64
CA ALA A 145 -3.66 7.66 -1.86
C ALA A 145 -2.39 8.49 -1.67
N THR A 146 -2.25 9.20 -0.54
CA THR A 146 -1.03 9.99 -0.28
C THR A 146 0.19 9.11 0.00
N ARG A 147 0.02 7.97 0.68
CA ARG A 147 1.14 7.02 0.86
C ARG A 147 1.60 6.38 -0.44
N ILE A 148 0.66 6.02 -1.31
CA ILE A 148 0.98 5.51 -2.65
C ILE A 148 1.66 6.59 -3.49
N ARG A 149 1.16 7.84 -3.44
CA ARG A 149 1.84 8.98 -4.07
C ARG A 149 3.28 9.04 -3.62
N ASP A 150 3.51 9.07 -2.31
CA ASP A 150 4.84 9.31 -1.75
C ASP A 150 5.83 8.20 -2.16
N VAL A 151 5.36 6.96 -2.34
CA VAL A 151 6.16 5.84 -2.90
C VAL A 151 6.63 6.13 -4.32
N PHE A 152 5.80 6.75 -5.16
CA PHE A 152 6.14 6.99 -6.57
C PHE A 152 6.78 8.37 -6.81
N GLU A 153 6.33 9.44 -6.16
CA GLU A 153 6.88 10.78 -6.36
C GLU A 153 8.31 10.91 -5.82
N ASN A 154 8.52 10.53 -4.55
CA ASN A 154 9.81 10.75 -3.89
C ASN A 154 10.92 9.90 -4.50
N GLU A 155 10.58 8.72 -5.04
CA GLU A 155 11.55 7.76 -5.59
C GLU A 155 11.78 7.92 -7.09
N LEU A 156 10.89 8.61 -7.82
CA LEU A 156 10.88 8.64 -9.29
C LEU A 156 10.92 10.05 -9.92
N ALA A 157 10.77 11.14 -9.15
CA ALA A 157 10.87 12.50 -9.68
C ALA A 157 12.34 12.84 -10.05
N PRO A 158 12.64 13.15 -11.33
CA PRO A 158 11.88 14.08 -12.18
C PRO A 158 11.17 13.48 -13.42
N ASN A 159 11.25 12.17 -13.69
CA ASN A 159 10.88 11.60 -15.01
C ASN A 159 9.60 10.75 -15.00
N PHE A 160 8.84 10.76 -13.91
CA PHE A 160 7.70 9.86 -13.75
C PHE A 160 6.40 10.51 -14.26
N THR A 161 5.81 9.90 -15.29
CA THR A 161 4.54 10.34 -15.90
C THR A 161 3.54 9.19 -15.84
N TYR A 162 2.35 9.45 -15.29
CA TYR A 162 1.23 8.52 -15.42
C TYR A 162 0.64 8.66 -16.82
N LEU A 163 0.67 7.58 -17.59
CA LEU A 163 -0.09 7.48 -18.83
C LEU A 163 -1.50 7.01 -18.47
N SER A 164 -2.49 7.90 -18.55
CA SER A 164 -3.90 7.51 -18.59
C SER A 164 -4.26 6.95 -19.96
N SER A 165 -5.27 6.08 -20.03
CA SER A 165 -5.76 5.50 -21.29
C SER A 165 -6.29 6.55 -22.28
N ASP A 166 -6.65 7.74 -21.78
CA ASP A 166 -6.90 8.93 -22.58
C ASP A 166 -5.68 9.84 -22.48
N THR A 167 -5.06 10.11 -23.63
CA THR A 167 -3.73 10.75 -23.80
C THR A 167 -3.65 12.16 -23.20
N VAL A 168 -3.46 12.25 -21.89
CA VAL A 168 -3.03 13.46 -21.18
C VAL A 168 -1.90 13.04 -20.25
N SER A 169 -0.71 13.62 -20.43
CA SER A 169 0.37 13.47 -19.46
C SER A 169 -0.01 14.26 -18.21
N ILE A 170 -0.51 13.55 -17.20
CA ILE A 170 -0.95 14.15 -15.94
C ILE A 170 0.22 14.15 -14.96
N THR A 171 0.70 15.33 -14.56
CA THR A 171 1.59 15.49 -13.40
C THR A 171 0.81 15.18 -12.11
N PHE A 172 1.46 14.57 -11.13
CA PHE A 172 0.78 13.95 -9.99
C PHE A 172 -0.14 14.88 -9.18
N GLY A 173 0.13 16.18 -9.10
CA GLY A 173 -0.79 17.16 -8.51
C GLY A 173 -2.21 17.12 -9.11
N SER A 174 -2.31 16.78 -10.39
CA SER A 174 -3.56 16.54 -11.10
C SER A 174 -4.07 15.10 -10.98
N CYS A 175 -3.22 14.13 -10.62
CA CYS A 175 -3.57 12.72 -10.38
C CYS A 175 -4.22 12.50 -9.00
N LEU A 176 -3.76 13.21 -7.97
CA LEU A 176 -4.43 13.27 -6.65
C LEU A 176 -5.84 13.85 -6.79
N ILE A 177 -5.96 14.89 -7.62
CA ILE A 177 -7.24 15.47 -8.03
C ILE A 177 -8.04 14.45 -8.82
N PHE A 178 -7.46 13.64 -9.72
CA PHE A 178 -8.19 12.60 -10.43
C PHE A 178 -8.66 11.45 -9.53
N ILE A 179 -7.86 11.00 -8.55
CA ILE A 179 -8.27 9.99 -7.56
C ILE A 179 -9.35 10.57 -6.64
N LEU A 180 -9.25 11.84 -6.23
CA LEU A 180 -10.28 12.50 -5.40
C LEU A 180 -11.55 12.90 -6.19
N LEU A 181 -11.44 13.29 -7.47
CA LEU A 181 -12.55 13.75 -8.32
C LEU A 181 -13.25 12.62 -9.08
N SER A 182 -12.58 11.52 -9.41
CA SER A 182 -13.25 10.32 -9.96
C SER A 182 -14.22 9.67 -8.97
N HIS A 183 -14.18 10.09 -7.71
CA HIS A 183 -15.05 9.63 -6.63
C HIS A 183 -16.10 10.69 -6.23
N LEU A 184 -16.22 11.79 -6.99
CA LEU A 184 -17.20 12.87 -6.82
C LEU A 184 -18.14 13.05 -8.03
N GLY A 185 -18.11 12.11 -8.98
CA GLY A 185 -19.00 12.07 -10.15
C GLY A 185 -20.10 11.03 -10.03
#